data_AF-A0A1H0VL36-F1
#
_entry.id   AF-A0A1H0VL36-F1
#
_cell.length_a   1.000
_cell.length_b   1.000
_cell.length_c   1.000
_cell.angle_alpha   90.00
_cell.angle_beta   90.00
_cell.angle_gamma   90.00
#
_symmetry.space_group_name_H-M   'P 1'
#
loop_
_entity.id
_entity.type
_entity.pdbx_description
1 polymer ?
#
loop_
_entity_poly.entity_id
_entity_poly.type
_entity_poly.pdbx_seq_one_letter_code
_entity_poly.pdbx_strand_id
1 'polypeptide(L)'
;MKYYIKNGISFNQETTLSGRSIIRNIKLAKENGFYIVMNYIGVENPEIAKTRVRVRVKKGGHGIPDDTIERRYYESLKNLNQVIGICDEINIYDNTDMFREIIDFKNGNII
;
A
#
# COMPACT_ATOMS: atom_id res chain seq x y z
N MET A 1 -4.43 12.49 -10.66
CA MET A 1 -5.35 11.38 -10.30
C MET A 1 -6.74 11.52 -10.90
N LYS A 2 -7.57 12.48 -10.44
CA LYS A 2 -8.93 12.67 -10.96
C LYS A 2 -9.02 12.80 -12.49
N TYR A 3 -8.04 13.48 -13.11
CA TYR A 3 -7.95 13.57 -14.56
C TYR A 3 -7.79 12.19 -15.23
N TYR A 4 -6.87 11.36 -14.76
CA TYR A 4 -6.65 10.01 -15.31
C TYR A 4 -7.89 9.13 -15.15
N ILE A 5 -8.50 9.13 -13.96
CA ILE A 5 -9.74 8.37 -13.70
C ILE A 5 -10.87 8.84 -14.62
N LYS A 6 -11.12 10.15 -14.70
CA LYS A 6 -12.19 10.72 -15.54
C LYS A 6 -12.02 10.38 -17.03
N ASN A 7 -10.80 10.27 -17.51
CA ASN A 7 -10.51 10.01 -18.93
C ASN A 7 -10.21 8.53 -19.23
N GLY A 8 -10.37 7.61 -18.27
CA GLY A 8 -10.11 6.19 -18.49
C GLY A 8 -8.63 5.86 -18.79
N ILE A 9 -7.70 6.70 -18.33
CA ILE A 9 -6.27 6.53 -18.61
C ILE A 9 -5.63 5.72 -17.49
N SER A 10 -4.97 4.61 -17.81
CA SER A 10 -4.22 3.79 -16.84
C SER A 10 -3.11 4.58 -16.15
N PHE A 11 -2.90 4.32 -14.85
CA PHE A 11 -1.89 4.99 -14.04
C PHE A 11 -1.43 4.08 -12.88
N ASN A 12 -0.29 4.43 -12.27
CA ASN A 12 0.13 3.90 -10.98
C ASN A 12 0.12 5.00 -9.91
N GLN A 13 -0.09 4.63 -8.64
CA GLN A 13 0.04 5.54 -7.51
C GLN A 13 0.81 4.87 -6.37
N GLU A 14 1.98 5.40 -6.03
CA GLU A 14 2.68 5.01 -4.81
C GLU A 14 2.04 5.67 -3.58
N THR A 15 1.93 4.92 -2.49
CA THR A 15 1.30 5.39 -1.25
C THR A 15 1.72 4.51 -0.06
N THR A 16 1.62 5.05 1.15
CA THR A 16 1.76 4.27 2.39
C THR A 16 0.48 3.55 2.79
N LEU A 17 -0.60 3.67 2.01
CA LEU A 17 -1.95 3.19 2.33
C LEU A 17 -2.53 3.73 3.66
N SER A 18 -1.88 4.69 4.31
CA SER A 18 -2.27 5.21 5.63
C SER A 18 -3.11 6.49 5.56
N GLY A 19 -3.47 6.94 4.35
CA GLY A 19 -4.16 8.21 4.12
C GLY A 19 -5.58 8.01 3.60
N ARG A 20 -6.52 8.89 3.97
CA ARG A 20 -7.91 8.82 3.48
C ARG A 20 -8.04 9.04 1.97
N SER A 21 -7.09 9.76 1.36
CA SER A 21 -7.12 10.10 -0.06
C SER A 21 -6.97 8.89 -0.96
N ILE A 22 -6.10 7.93 -0.62
CA ILE A 22 -5.90 6.73 -1.45
C ILE A 22 -7.13 5.82 -1.43
N ILE A 23 -7.76 5.64 -0.26
CA ILE A 23 -9.01 4.86 -0.15
C ILE A 23 -10.11 5.45 -1.03
N ARG A 24 -10.24 6.78 -1.02
CA ARG A 24 -11.18 7.48 -1.90
C ARG A 24 -10.81 7.31 -3.38
N ASN A 25 -9.53 7.35 -3.73
CA ASN A 25 -9.09 7.16 -5.11
C ASN A 25 -9.36 5.74 -5.62
N ILE A 26 -9.12 4.71 -4.79
CA ILE A 26 -9.42 3.31 -5.12
C ILE A 26 -10.92 3.14 -5.39
N LYS A 27 -11.78 3.64 -4.48
CA LYS A 27 -13.24 3.60 -4.66
C LYS A 27 -13.68 4.31 -5.93
N LEU A 28 -13.19 5.53 -6.14
CA LEU A 28 -13.52 6.32 -7.33
C LEU A 28 -13.06 5.63 -8.62
N ALA A 29 -11.86 5.05 -8.65
CA ALA A 29 -11.38 4.30 -9.81
C ALA A 29 -12.29 3.09 -10.09
N LYS A 30 -12.68 2.34 -9.04
CA LYS A 30 -13.57 1.18 -9.16
C LYS A 30 -14.94 1.57 -9.73
N GLU A 31 -15.51 2.65 -9.20
CA GLU A 31 -16.78 3.23 -9.68
C GLU A 31 -16.71 3.71 -11.15
N ASN A 32 -15.51 4.04 -11.64
CA ASN A 32 -15.27 4.43 -13.05
C ASN A 32 -14.81 3.25 -13.92
N GLY A 33 -14.98 2.00 -13.47
CA GLY A 33 -14.74 0.81 -14.27
C GLY A 33 -13.28 0.41 -14.43
N PHE A 34 -12.37 0.96 -13.61
CA PHE A 34 -10.98 0.54 -13.62
C PHE A 34 -10.82 -0.86 -13.03
N TYR A 35 -9.89 -1.62 -13.62
CA TYR A 35 -9.31 -2.81 -13.01
C TYR A 35 -8.24 -2.38 -12.01
N ILE A 36 -8.40 -2.76 -10.74
CA ILE A 36 -7.52 -2.31 -9.67
C ILE A 36 -6.62 -3.44 -9.22
N VAL A 37 -5.32 -3.25 -9.45
CA VAL A 37 -4.25 -4.11 -8.93
C VAL A 37 -3.58 -3.40 -7.77
N MET A 38 -3.54 -4.03 -6.59
CA MET A 38 -2.80 -3.56 -5.43
C MET A 38 -1.60 -4.45 -5.17
N ASN A 39 -0.41 -3.86 -5.09
CA ASN A 39 0.78 -4.52 -4.56
C ASN A 39 1.06 -3.94 -3.17
N TYR A 40 0.80 -4.72 -2.12
CA TYR A 40 1.03 -4.31 -0.73
C TYR A 40 2.33 -4.93 -0.21
N ILE A 41 3.26 -4.08 0.25
CA ILE A 41 4.55 -4.53 0.79
C ILE A 41 4.55 -4.26 2.30
N GLY A 42 4.58 -5.33 3.08
CA GLY A 42 4.61 -5.29 4.54
C GLY A 42 5.96 -5.71 5.13
N VAL A 43 6.08 -5.47 6.43
CA VAL A 43 7.12 -6.06 7.30
C VAL A 43 6.44 -6.56 8.57
N GLU A 44 7.06 -7.49 9.27
CA GLU A 44 6.50 -8.16 10.44
C GLU A 44 6.05 -7.17 11.54
N ASN A 45 6.78 -6.09 11.75
CA ASN A 45 6.50 -5.11 12.80
C ASN A 45 7.07 -3.71 12.46
N PRO A 46 6.57 -2.63 13.10
CA PRO A 46 7.02 -1.27 12.79
C PRO A 46 8.49 -0.99 13.15
N GLU A 47 9.11 -1.74 14.06
CA GLU A 47 10.52 -1.54 14.45
C GLU A 47 11.48 -1.83 13.29
N ILE A 48 11.13 -2.77 12.40
CA ILE A 48 11.90 -3.04 11.18
C ILE A 48 11.90 -1.80 10.29
N ALA A 49 10.74 -1.16 10.08
CA ALA A 49 10.62 0.05 9.27
C ALA A 49 11.38 1.23 9.90
N LYS A 50 11.25 1.44 11.23
CA LYS A 50 12.00 2.45 11.98
C LYS A 50 13.51 2.24 11.82
N THR A 51 13.99 1.01 11.99
CA THR A 51 15.41 0.65 11.83
C THR A 51 15.91 0.96 10.43
N ARG A 52 15.16 0.59 9.38
CA ARG A 52 15.52 0.89 7.99
C ARG A 52 15.56 2.40 7.71
N VAL A 53 14.63 3.18 8.26
CA VAL A 53 14.66 4.65 8.16
C VAL A 53 15.90 5.21 8.86
N ARG A 54 16.23 4.76 10.08
CA ARG A 54 17.45 5.18 10.80
C ARG A 54 18.72 4.88 9.99
N VAL A 55 18.82 3.69 9.38
CA VAL A 55 19.95 3.33 8.49
C VAL A 55 20.01 4.24 7.27
N ARG A 56 18.87 4.54 6.63
CA ARG A 56 18.81 5.46 5.48
C ARG A 56 19.24 6.88 5.87
N VAL A 57 18.81 7.37 7.02
CA VAL A 57 19.20 8.70 7.55
C VAL A 57 20.71 8.76 7.81
N LYS A 58 21.29 7.72 8.41
CA LYS A 58 22.75 7.62 8.58
C LYS A 58 23.51 7.67 7.25
N LYS A 59 22.89 7.27 6.15
CA LYS A 59 23.44 7.35 4.78
C LYS A 59 23.09 8.67 4.05
N GLY A 60 22.55 9.68 4.75
CA GLY A 60 22.22 11.00 4.19
C GLY A 60 20.81 11.14 3.59
N GLY A 61 19.93 10.16 3.78
CA GLY A 61 18.55 10.26 3.30
C GLY A 61 17.58 10.97 4.25
N HIS A 62 16.34 11.19 3.81
CA HIS A 62 15.30 11.85 4.61
C HIS A 62 14.80 10.98 5.77
N GLY A 63 14.63 11.59 6.95
CA GLY A 63 14.10 10.96 8.16
C GLY A 63 12.58 11.13 8.27
N ILE A 64 11.94 10.22 8.99
CA ILE A 64 10.53 10.30 9.36
C ILE A 64 10.46 10.00 10.87
N PRO A 65 9.70 10.77 11.67
CA PRO A 65 9.51 10.48 13.09
C PRO A 65 8.98 9.06 13.34
N ASP A 66 9.48 8.40 14.39
CA ASP A 66 9.15 7.01 14.71
C ASP A 66 7.65 6.80 14.99
N ASP A 67 7.01 7.76 15.68
CA ASP A 67 5.57 7.80 15.94
C ASP A 67 4.76 7.87 14.63
N THR A 68 5.26 8.60 13.64
CA THR A 68 4.65 8.69 12.32
C THR A 68 4.81 7.37 11.55
N ILE A 69 5.96 6.70 11.65
CA ILE A 69 6.17 5.39 11.03
C ILE A 69 5.21 4.36 11.63
N GLU A 70 5.15 4.29 12.97
CA GLU A 70 4.31 3.34 13.69
C GLU A 70 2.81 3.56 13.43
N ARG A 71 2.35 4.81 13.49
CA ARG A 71 0.97 5.14 13.15
C ARG A 71 0.63 4.74 11.71
N ARG A 72 1.53 4.99 10.76
CA ARG A 72 1.31 4.63 9.34
C ARG A 72 1.25 3.12 9.14
N TYR A 73 2.06 2.36 9.88
CA TYR A 73 2.08 0.90 9.83
C TYR A 73 0.71 0.30 10.20
N TYR A 74 0.15 0.70 11.35
CA TYR A 74 -1.16 0.16 11.76
C TYR A 74 -2.31 0.69 10.90
N GLU A 75 -2.27 1.95 10.49
CA GLU A 75 -3.27 2.52 9.58
C GLU A 75 -3.23 1.85 8.19
N SER A 76 -2.05 1.48 7.67
CA SER A 76 -1.95 0.80 6.39
C SER A 76 -2.57 -0.59 6.43
N LEU A 77 -2.35 -1.35 7.51
CA LEU A 77 -2.98 -2.66 7.73
C LEU A 77 -4.50 -2.57 7.85
N LYS A 78 -4.99 -1.60 8.64
CA LYS A 78 -6.43 -1.35 8.76
C LYS A 78 -7.06 -1.00 7.41
N ASN A 79 -6.39 -0.16 6.64
CA ASN A 79 -6.88 0.28 5.33
C ASN A 79 -6.77 -0.81 4.27
N LEU A 80 -5.76 -1.69 4.34
CA LEU A 80 -5.67 -2.88 3.50
C LEU A 80 -6.94 -3.73 3.65
N ASN A 81 -7.37 -4.00 4.88
CA ASN A 81 -8.60 -4.74 5.15
C ASN A 81 -9.85 -4.02 4.57
N GLN A 82 -9.87 -2.68 4.57
CA GLN A 82 -11.00 -1.93 3.99
C GLN A 82 -11.09 -2.00 2.46
N VAL A 83 -9.97 -2.15 1.77
CA VAL A 83 -9.92 -2.12 0.30
C VAL A 83 -9.76 -3.50 -0.32
N ILE A 84 -9.58 -4.54 0.50
CA ILE A 84 -9.35 -5.91 0.01
C ILE A 84 -10.48 -6.40 -0.90
N GLY A 85 -11.73 -6.11 -0.53
CA GLY A 85 -12.92 -6.47 -1.31
C GLY A 85 -13.27 -5.49 -2.44
N ILE A 86 -12.47 -4.43 -2.64
CA ILE A 86 -12.69 -3.42 -3.68
C ILE A 86 -11.74 -3.65 -4.87
N CYS A 87 -10.52 -4.11 -4.59
CA CYS A 87 -9.53 -4.37 -5.63
C CYS A 87 -9.85 -5.66 -6.37
N ASP A 88 -9.46 -5.72 -7.63
CA ASP A 88 -9.65 -6.90 -8.48
C ASP A 88 -8.51 -7.92 -8.26
N GLU A 89 -7.29 -7.41 -8.04
CA GLU A 89 -6.10 -8.19 -7.71
C GLU A 89 -5.36 -7.56 -6.54
N ILE A 90 -4.87 -8.41 -5.63
CA ILE A 90 -4.05 -8.00 -4.49
C ILE A 90 -2.92 -9.00 -4.32
N ASN A 91 -1.71 -8.47 -4.47
CA ASN A 91 -0.49 -9.21 -4.20
C ASN A 91 0.12 -8.65 -2.91
N ILE A 92 0.31 -9.52 -1.92
CA ILE A 92 0.88 -9.14 -0.63
C ILE A 92 2.27 -9.73 -0.54
N TYR A 93 3.23 -8.87 -0.25
CA TYR A 93 4.64 -9.21 -0.12
C TYR A 93 5.11 -8.98 1.30
N ASP A 94 5.82 -9.97 1.84
CA ASP A 94 6.64 -9.80 3.03
C ASP A 94 8.03 -9.36 2.60
N ASN A 95 8.51 -8.28 3.22
CA ASN A 95 9.85 -7.76 3.01
C ASN A 95 10.59 -7.62 4.33
N THR A 96 10.34 -8.49 5.31
CA THR A 96 11.00 -8.49 6.62
C THR A 96 12.49 -8.79 6.48
N ASP A 97 12.83 -9.91 5.85
CA ASP A 97 14.22 -10.33 5.62
C ASP A 97 14.55 -10.37 4.13
N MET A 98 13.76 -11.14 3.36
CA MET A 98 13.82 -11.18 1.90
C MET A 98 12.45 -10.89 1.33
N PHE A 99 12.44 -10.22 0.17
CA PHE A 99 11.22 -9.94 -0.56
C PHE A 99 10.62 -11.24 -1.08
N ARG A 100 9.42 -11.58 -0.59
CA ARG A 100 8.66 -12.76 -1.01
C ARG A 100 7.18 -12.43 -1.09
N GLU A 101 6.53 -12.98 -2.09
CA GLU A 101 5.08 -12.98 -2.17
C GLU A 101 4.52 -13.98 -1.15
N ILE A 102 3.49 -13.57 -0.40
CA ILE A 102 2.84 -14.40 0.62
C ILE A 102 1.38 -14.67 0.30
N ILE A 103 0.71 -13.80 -0.47
CA ILE A 103 -0.68 -13.95 -0.89
C ILE A 103 -0.81 -13.37 -2.30
N ASP A 104 -1.41 -14.15 -3.21
CA ASP A 104 -2.02 -13.70 -4.46
C ASP A 104 -3.54 -13.86 -4.31
N PHE A 105 -4.28 -12.76 -4.49
CA PHE A 105 -5.73 -12.74 -4.42
C PHE A 105 -6.30 -12.11 -5.68
N LYS A 106 -7.18 -12.84 -6.36
CA LYS A 106 -7.81 -12.40 -7.62
C LYS A 106 -9.28 -12.73 -7.65
N ASN A 107 -10.09 -11.72 -7.97
CA ASN A 107 -11.54 -11.86 -8.15
C ASN A 107 -12.25 -12.59 -7.00
N GLY A 108 -11.86 -12.34 -5.74
CA GLY A 108 -12.49 -12.99 -4.59
C GLY A 108 -11.82 -14.29 -4.12
N ASN A 109 -10.81 -14.80 -4.82
CA ASN A 109 -10.17 -16.08 -4.53
C ASN A 109 -8.68 -15.91 -4.26
N ILE A 110 -8.16 -16.66 -3.28
CA ILE A 110 -6.71 -16.85 -3.09
C ILE A 110 -6.23 -17.83 -4.17
N ILE A 111 -5.15 -17.49 -4.87
CA ILE A 111 -4.53 -18.32 -5.91
C ILE A 111 -3.38 -19.14 -5.31
#